data_AF-A0A6V8CUA0-F1
#
_entry.id   AF-A0A6V8CUA0-F1
#
_cell.length_a   1.000
_cell.length_b   1.000
_cell.length_c   1.000
_cell.angle_alpha   90.00
_cell.angle_beta   90.00
_cell.angle_gamma   90.00
#
_symmetry.space_group_name_H-M   'P 1'
#
loop_
_entity.id
_entity.type
_entity.pdbx_description
1 polymer ?
#
loop_
_entity_poly.entity_id
_entity_poly.type
_entity_poly.pdbx_seq_one_letter_code
_entity_poly.pdbx_strand_id
1 'polypeptide(L)'
;MYPGQGSQYVGMTHDLSMRYGIIGSTWKEADVVMEDIIGEPLSDFVLRTGLSKQEMAIAEEKLKQTEYTQPAMLTADLALERLLNQHGIHPDMVAGH
;
A
#
# COMPACT_ATOMS: atom_id res chain seq x y z
N MET A 1 2.69 -12.52 9.34
CA MET A 1 1.31 -12.22 9.77
C MET A 1 0.91 -10.96 9.02
N TYR A 2 -0.17 -11.03 8.26
CA TYR A 2 -0.69 -9.89 7.49
C TYR A 2 -1.83 -9.23 8.29
N PRO A 3 -1.67 -7.97 8.71
CA PRO A 3 -2.69 -7.28 9.48
C PRO A 3 -3.93 -6.99 8.63
N GLY A 4 -5.10 -7.05 9.27
CA GLY A 4 -6.36 -6.66 8.65
C GLY A 4 -6.54 -5.14 8.54
N GLN A 5 -7.76 -4.75 8.21
CA GLN A 5 -8.18 -3.33 8.21
C GLN A 5 -8.02 -2.71 9.60
N GLY A 6 -7.63 -1.43 9.65
CA GLY A 6 -7.46 -0.63 10.86
C GLY A 6 -6.04 -0.10 11.08
N SER A 7 -5.05 -0.58 10.30
CA SER A 7 -3.65 -0.13 10.38
C SER A 7 -3.18 0.68 9.17
N GLN A 8 -4.07 0.93 8.21
CA GLN A 8 -3.79 1.75 7.02
C GLN A 8 -3.57 3.22 7.39
N TYR A 9 -2.65 3.87 6.69
CA TYR A 9 -2.43 5.32 6.76
C TYR A 9 -1.86 5.85 5.45
N VAL A 10 -2.13 7.13 5.15
CA VAL A 10 -1.60 7.79 3.95
C VAL A 10 -0.09 8.01 4.13
N GLY A 11 0.68 7.70 3.10
CA GLY A 11 2.13 7.71 3.10
C GLY A 11 2.77 6.38 3.52
N MET A 12 1.99 5.34 3.83
CA MET A 12 2.55 4.03 4.16
C MET A 12 3.40 3.50 3.00
N THR A 13 4.56 2.93 3.33
CA THR A 13 5.55 2.41 2.36
C THR A 13 6.14 3.43 1.36
N HIS A 14 5.78 4.71 1.40
CA HIS A 14 6.33 5.74 0.49
C HIS A 14 7.86 5.78 0.53
N ASP A 15 8.46 5.90 1.71
CA ASP A 15 9.92 5.98 1.85
C ASP A 15 10.63 4.72 1.35
N LEU A 16 9.97 3.56 1.47
CA LEU A 16 10.48 2.29 0.95
C LEU A 16 10.34 2.23 -0.57
N SER A 17 9.24 2.75 -1.14
CA SER A 17 9.03 2.84 -2.59
C SER A 17 10.09 3.68 -3.29
N MET A 18 10.58 4.73 -2.62
CA MET A 18 11.64 5.60 -3.12
C MET A 18 13.03 4.96 -3.04
N ARG A 19 13.23 3.97 -2.17
CA ARG A 19 14.53 3.33 -1.92
C ARG A 19 14.68 1.97 -2.60
N TYR A 20 13.59 1.23 -2.73
CA TYR A 20 13.57 -0.14 -3.20
C TYR A 20 12.64 -0.28 -4.40
N GLY A 21 13.22 -0.55 -5.57
CA GLY A 21 12.46 -0.67 -6.83
C GLY A 21 11.35 -1.72 -6.79
N ILE A 22 11.51 -2.79 -6.02
CA ILE A 22 10.51 -3.86 -5.88
C ILE A 22 9.22 -3.38 -5.17
N ILE A 23 9.34 -2.41 -4.26
CA ILE A 23 8.18 -1.81 -3.61
C ILE A 23 7.41 -0.99 -4.64
N GLY A 24 8.12 -0.11 -5.37
CA GLY A 24 7.52 0.70 -6.42
C GLY A 24 6.91 -0.11 -7.57
N SER A 25 7.51 -1.22 -7.98
CA SER A 25 6.94 -2.10 -9.01
C SER A 25 5.66 -2.79 -8.52
N THR A 26 5.61 -3.17 -7.24
CA THR A 26 4.41 -3.80 -6.65
C THR A 26 3.24 -2.82 -6.61
N TRP A 27 3.49 -1.55 -6.29
CA TRP A 27 2.47 -0.50 -6.38
C TRP A 27 1.99 -0.26 -7.82
N LYS A 28 2.89 -0.25 -8.79
CA LYS A 28 2.52 -0.13 -10.21
C LYS A 28 1.68 -1.30 -10.71
N GLU A 29 1.98 -2.52 -10.26
CA GLU A 29 1.15 -3.69 -10.55
C GLU A 29 -0.25 -3.52 -9.97
N ALA A 30 -0.36 -3.02 -8.74
CA ALA A 30 -1.65 -2.73 -8.12
C ALA A 30 -2.43 -1.64 -8.88
N ASP A 31 -1.75 -0.58 -9.33
CA ASP A 31 -2.38 0.49 -10.10
C ASP A 31 -3.05 -0.05 -11.37
N VAL A 32 -2.33 -0.88 -12.15
CA VAL A 32 -2.86 -1.50 -13.38
C VAL A 32 -4.11 -2.35 -13.11
N VAL A 33 -4.15 -3.05 -11.97
CA VAL A 33 -5.30 -3.90 -11.61
C VAL A 33 -6.47 -3.07 -11.10
N MET A 34 -6.20 -1.99 -10.37
CA MET A 34 -7.19 -1.20 -9.65
C MET A 34 -7.77 -0.05 -10.47
N GLU A 35 -7.07 0.42 -11.50
CA GLU A 35 -7.51 1.57 -12.31
C GLU A 35 -8.92 1.39 -12.88
N ASP A 36 -9.28 0.19 -13.36
CA ASP A 36 -10.63 -0.11 -13.86
C ASP A 36 -11.70 -0.18 -12.75
N ILE A 37 -11.29 -0.39 -11.50
CA ILE A 37 -12.19 -0.61 -10.35
C ILE A 37 -12.49 0.72 -9.63
N ILE A 38 -11.45 1.51 -9.37
CA ILE A 38 -11.54 2.76 -8.61
C ILE A 38 -11.38 4.02 -9.47
N GLY A 39 -11.02 3.89 -10.75
CA GLY A 39 -10.94 4.98 -11.71
C GLY A 39 -9.69 5.86 -11.61
N GLU A 40 -8.74 5.50 -10.75
CA GLU A 40 -7.48 6.22 -10.55
C GLU A 40 -6.38 5.27 -10.04
N PRO A 41 -5.08 5.61 -10.20
CA PRO A 41 -4.00 4.85 -9.60
C PRO A 41 -4.10 4.83 -8.08
N LEU A 42 -4.03 3.64 -7.48
CA LEU A 42 -4.09 3.48 -6.03
C LEU A 42 -2.87 4.13 -5.35
N SER A 43 -1.71 4.06 -5.99
CA SER A 43 -0.45 4.61 -5.48
C SER A 43 -0.45 6.14 -5.41
N ASP A 44 -1.08 6.83 -6.38
CA ASP A 44 -1.20 8.30 -6.41
C ASP A 44 -1.90 8.84 -5.17
N PHE A 45 -2.79 8.03 -4.59
CA PHE A 45 -3.52 8.36 -3.39
C PHE A 45 -2.82 7.90 -2.11
N VAL A 46 -2.31 6.66 -2.08
CA VAL A 46 -1.73 6.07 -0.86
C VAL A 46 -0.32 6.58 -0.58
N LEU A 47 0.52 6.75 -1.59
CA LEU A 47 1.94 7.11 -1.41
C LEU A 47 2.16 8.64 -1.26
N ARG A 48 1.13 9.40 -0.88
CA ARG A 48 1.24 10.85 -0.77
C ARG A 48 1.98 11.27 0.50
N THR A 49 2.83 12.30 0.37
CA THR A 49 3.53 12.94 1.50
C THR A 49 3.44 14.47 1.37
N GLY A 50 3.79 15.19 2.44
CA GLY A 50 3.81 16.66 2.43
C GLY A 50 2.43 17.33 2.40
N LEU A 51 1.37 16.59 2.75
CA LEU A 51 0.00 17.09 2.77
C LEU A 51 -0.24 18.08 3.92
N SER A 52 -1.06 19.09 3.66
CA SER A 52 -1.63 19.91 4.73
C SER A 52 -2.53 19.07 5.64
N LYS A 53 -2.85 19.57 6.85
CA LYS A 53 -3.76 18.87 7.77
C LYS A 53 -5.12 18.57 7.16
N GLN A 54 -5.67 19.48 6.34
CA GLN A 54 -6.96 19.27 5.69
C GLN A 54 -6.86 18.22 4.58
N GLU A 55 -5.83 18.26 3.75
CA GLU A 55 -5.63 17.25 2.70
C GLU A 55 -5.37 15.86 3.27
N MET A 56 -4.61 15.78 4.37
CA MET A 56 -4.38 14.53 5.09
C MET A 56 -5.69 13.95 5.62
N ALA A 57 -6.55 14.76 6.24
CA ALA A 57 -7.83 14.28 6.76
C ALA A 57 -8.76 13.77 5.64
N ILE A 58 -8.81 14.49 4.51
CA ILE A 58 -9.58 14.06 3.32
C ILE A 58 -9.01 12.74 2.79
N ALA A 59 -7.69 12.63 2.71
CA ALA A 59 -7.05 11.45 2.19
C ALA A 59 -7.26 10.24 3.14
N GLU A 60 -7.08 10.41 4.44
CA GLU A 60 -7.36 9.33 5.40
C GLU A 60 -8.82 8.89 5.37
N GLU A 61 -9.77 9.81 5.19
CA GLU A 61 -11.19 9.46 5.11
C GLU A 61 -11.50 8.63 3.87
N LYS A 62 -10.92 8.97 2.71
CA LYS A 62 -11.01 8.14 1.50
C LYS A 62 -10.37 6.76 1.73
N LEU A 63 -9.25 6.70 2.45
CA LEU A 63 -8.50 5.46 2.68
C LEU A 63 -9.25 4.49 3.61
N LYS A 64 -10.22 4.97 4.39
CA LYS A 64 -11.10 4.13 5.23
C LYS A 64 -12.21 3.43 4.45
N GLN A 65 -12.49 3.85 3.21
CA GLN A 65 -13.47 3.17 2.38
C GLN A 65 -12.89 1.81 1.97
N THR A 66 -13.67 0.75 2.17
CA THR A 66 -13.24 -0.65 2.02
C THR A 66 -12.60 -0.94 0.66
N GLU A 67 -13.15 -0.36 -0.40
CA GLU A 67 -12.65 -0.44 -1.78
C GLU A 67 -11.25 0.14 -1.98
N TYR A 68 -10.79 1.04 -1.11
CA TYR A 68 -9.41 1.54 -1.08
C TYR A 68 -8.58 0.83 0.00
N THR A 69 -9.14 0.63 1.19
CA THR A 69 -8.41 0.05 2.32
C THR A 69 -7.86 -1.34 2.01
N GLN A 70 -8.71 -2.23 1.46
CA GLN A 70 -8.32 -3.62 1.21
C GLN A 70 -7.18 -3.74 0.20
N PRO A 71 -7.27 -3.15 -1.01
CA PRO A 71 -6.18 -3.23 -1.97
C PRO A 71 -4.93 -2.47 -1.49
N ALA A 72 -5.09 -1.37 -0.75
CA ALA A 72 -3.93 -0.64 -0.22
C ALA A 72 -3.15 -1.47 0.80
N MET A 73 -3.84 -2.11 1.74
CA MET A 73 -3.22 -2.99 2.73
C MET A 73 -2.54 -4.19 2.07
N LEU A 74 -3.25 -4.88 1.18
CA LEU A 74 -2.70 -6.03 0.45
C LEU A 74 -1.45 -5.64 -0.36
N THR A 75 -1.48 -4.49 -1.02
CA THR A 75 -0.35 -4.00 -1.83
C THR A 75 0.85 -3.69 -0.96
N ALA A 76 0.65 -2.99 0.17
CA ALA A 76 1.72 -2.67 1.11
C ALA A 76 2.36 -3.95 1.69
N ASP A 77 1.53 -4.90 2.08
CA ASP A 77 1.95 -6.19 2.63
C ASP A 77 2.76 -7.03 1.62
N LEU A 78 2.26 -7.16 0.39
CA LEU A 78 2.97 -7.86 -0.69
C LEU A 78 4.28 -7.15 -1.06
N ALA A 79 4.28 -5.82 -1.06
CA ALA A 79 5.48 -5.05 -1.33
C ALA A 79 6.57 -5.35 -0.28
N LEU A 80 6.20 -5.31 1.00
CA LEU A 80 7.11 -5.63 2.11
C LEU A 80 7.60 -7.08 2.04
N GLU A 81 6.72 -8.02 1.75
CA GLU A 81 7.09 -9.43 1.58
C GLU A 81 8.09 -9.62 0.43
N ARG A 82 7.81 -9.03 -0.75
CA ARG A 82 8.70 -9.11 -1.91
C ARG A 82 10.07 -8.49 -1.61
N LEU A 83 10.11 -7.39 -0.85
CA LEU A 83 11.36 -6.79 -0.39
C LEU A 83 12.13 -7.74 0.53
N LEU A 84 11.48 -8.36 1.51
CA LEU A 84 12.12 -9.34 2.40
C LEU A 84 12.63 -10.56 1.61
N ASN A 85 11.84 -11.07 0.67
CA ASN A 85 12.22 -12.16 -0.22
C ASN A 85 13.46 -11.81 -1.05
N GLN A 86 13.57 -10.57 -1.54
CA GLN A 86 14.76 -10.09 -2.26
C GLN A 86 16.03 -10.11 -1.39
N HIS A 87 15.88 -9.99 -0.07
CA HIS A 87 16.96 -10.12 0.91
C HIS A 87 17.15 -11.56 1.44
N GLY A 88 16.50 -12.56 0.83
CA GLY A 88 16.61 -13.96 1.22
C GLY A 88 15.86 -14.31 2.51
N ILE A 89 14.97 -13.43 2.98
CA ILE A 89 14.13 -13.67 4.15
C ILE A 89 12.79 -14.19 3.65
N HIS A 90 12.56 -15.49 3.85
CA HIS A 90 11.34 -16.18 3.42
C HIS A 90 10.55 -16.66 4.64
N PRO A 91 9.23 -16.49 4.67
CA PRO A 91 8.41 -17.03 5.75
C PRO A 91 8.27 -18.55 5.62
N ASP A 92 8.45 -19.28 6.73
CA ASP A 92 8.12 -20.72 6.79
C ASP A 92 6.59 -20.94 6.86
N MET A 93 5.86 -19.97 7.42
CA MET A 93 4.41 -19.98 7.56
C MET A 93 3.85 -18.57 7.44
N VAL A 94 2.65 -18.45 6.87
CA VAL A 94 1.91 -17.19 6.76
C VAL A 94 0.50 -17.33 7.36
N ALA A 95 -0.04 -16.22 7.86
CA ALA A 95 -1.39 -16.11 8.38
C ALA A 95 -1.90 -14.68 8.18
N GLY A 96 -3.18 -14.52 7.84
CA GLY A 96 -3.89 -13.24 7.81
C GLY A 96 -4.93 -13.17 8.94
N HIS A 97 -5.38 -11.96 9.27
CA HIS A 97 -6.48 -11.74 10.21
C HIS A 97 -7.84 -12.05 9.61
#